data_AF-A0AA88YH85-F1
#
_entry.id   AF-A0AA88YH85-F1
#
_cell.length_a   1.000
_cell.length_b   1.000
_cell.length_c   1.000
_cell.angle_alpha   90.00
_cell.angle_beta   90.00
_cell.angle_gamma   90.00
#
_symmetry.space_group_name_H-M   'P 1'
#
loop_
_entity.id
_entity.type
_entity.pdbx_description
1 polymer ?
#
loop_
_entity_poly.entity_id
_entity_poly.type
_entity_poly.pdbx_seq_one_letter_code
_entity_poly.pdbx_strand_id
1 'polypeptide(L)'
;HENYAYPTLLDIAGLEDEDSLVLQEMLRTVLFGRKHEGESLQTLHRFISENVKNIDAVRERYSTVAEEHRVDRIIFIASAHADTKIPTKLINVLCNAANSPEMVIPRYGVLTHCDKVDVEDETFLRKEKDFKAHLGLPDNRYMRCHNYCDDIDRTYGTNRLEENIPEIDIPVIKFMTQVS
;
A
#
# COMPACT_ATOMS: atom_id res chain seq x y z
N HIS A 1 -3.99 0.77 -33.00
CA HIS A 1 -4.04 0.01 -31.73
C HIS A 1 -3.17 0.75 -30.74
N GLU A 2 -3.81 1.57 -29.91
CA GLU A 2 -3.16 2.40 -28.90
C GLU A 2 -2.60 1.50 -27.79
N ASN A 3 -1.36 1.74 -27.39
CA ASN A 3 -0.67 1.05 -26.31
C ASN A 3 -1.43 1.25 -25.00
N TYR A 4 -2.33 0.32 -24.65
CA TYR A 4 -2.85 0.22 -23.29
C TYR A 4 -1.73 -0.27 -22.38
N ALA A 5 -1.11 0.64 -21.64
CA ALA A 5 -0.27 0.27 -20.50
C ALA A 5 -1.21 -0.16 -19.36
N TYR A 6 -1.25 -1.45 -19.09
CA TYR A 6 -1.97 -1.96 -17.93
C TYR A 6 -1.30 -1.46 -16.64
N PRO A 7 -2.08 -1.13 -15.59
CA PRO A 7 -1.50 -0.77 -14.31
C PRO A 7 -0.65 -1.93 -13.79
N THR A 8 0.59 -1.64 -13.42
CA THR A 8 1.46 -2.61 -12.75
C THR A 8 1.17 -2.58 -11.26
N LEU A 9 0.61 -3.66 -10.72
CA LEU A 9 0.38 -3.80 -9.29
C LEU A 9 1.60 -4.45 -8.64
N LEU A 10 2.17 -3.77 -7.65
CA LEU A 10 3.21 -4.31 -6.80
C LEU A 10 2.61 -4.61 -5.42
N ASP A 11 2.37 -5.90 -5.15
CA ASP A 11 1.92 -6.35 -3.84
C ASP A 11 3.13 -6.54 -2.90
N ILE A 12 3.04 -5.96 -1.70
CA ILE A 12 4.07 -6.03 -0.67
C ILE A 12 3.41 -6.41 0.64
N ALA A 13 3.66 -7.64 1.07
CA ALA A 13 3.18 -8.18 2.35
C ALA A 13 4.35 -8.69 3.19
N GLY A 14 4.10 -8.89 4.49
CA GLY A 14 5.09 -9.46 5.42
C GLY A 14 6.19 -8.49 5.87
N LEU A 15 5.94 -7.17 5.77
CA LEU A 15 6.81 -6.17 6.38
C LEU A 15 6.49 -6.04 7.87
N GLU A 16 7.54 -6.02 8.68
CA GLU A 16 7.43 -5.79 10.12
C GLU A 16 7.11 -4.33 10.44
N ASP A 17 6.49 -4.09 11.60
CA ASP A 17 6.27 -2.74 12.11
C ASP A 17 7.56 -2.16 12.72
N GLU A 18 8.48 -1.77 11.85
CA GLU A 18 9.79 -1.25 12.23
C GLU A 18 10.16 0.05 11.50
N ASP A 19 11.26 0.65 11.94
CA ASP A 19 11.85 1.86 11.36
C ASP A 19 13.36 1.65 11.20
N SER A 20 13.73 0.60 10.46
CA SER A 20 15.12 0.28 10.18
C SER A 20 15.59 1.04 8.93
N LEU A 21 16.88 1.39 8.88
CA LEU A 21 17.48 1.98 7.68
C LEU A 21 17.32 1.08 6.45
N VAL A 22 17.32 -0.25 6.67
CA VAL A 22 17.07 -1.25 5.62
C VAL A 22 15.67 -1.08 5.04
N LEU A 23 14.65 -1.03 5.89
CA LEU A 23 13.26 -0.85 5.47
C LEU A 23 13.05 0.50 4.77
N GLN A 24 13.60 1.59 5.33
CA GLN A 24 13.54 2.92 4.73
C GLN A 24 14.08 2.92 3.29
N GLU A 25 15.25 2.33 3.08
CA GLU A 25 15.92 2.32 1.78
C GLU A 25 15.30 1.32 0.80
N MET A 26 14.74 0.24 1.31
CA MET A 26 13.95 -0.69 0.50
C MET A 26 12.70 0.01 -0.05
N LEU A 27 11.93 0.71 0.80
CA LEU A 27 10.75 1.45 0.38
C LEU A 27 11.11 2.62 -0.56
N ARG A 28 12.19 3.35 -0.28
CA ARG A 28 12.72 4.38 -1.20
C ARG A 28 13.04 3.79 -2.58
N THR A 29 13.71 2.62 -2.61
CA THR A 29 14.09 1.95 -3.85
C THR A 29 12.87 1.42 -4.61
N VAL A 30 11.85 0.95 -3.91
CA VAL A 30 10.58 0.51 -4.52
C VAL A 30 9.83 1.68 -5.15
N LEU A 31 9.77 2.81 -4.45
CA LEU A 31 9.00 3.98 -4.88
C LEU A 31 9.69 4.80 -5.98
N PHE A 32 11.01 4.96 -5.88
CA PHE A 32 11.78 5.88 -6.73
C PHE A 32 12.97 5.23 -7.44
N GLY A 33 13.34 4.01 -7.07
CA GLY A 33 14.47 3.31 -7.65
C GLY A 33 14.09 2.42 -8.83
N ARG A 34 15.12 1.88 -9.49
CA ARG A 34 14.94 0.90 -10.56
C ARG A 34 15.48 -0.46 -10.13
N LYS A 35 14.57 -1.37 -9.80
CA LYS A 35 14.93 -2.78 -9.60
C LYS A 35 15.26 -3.43 -10.95
N HIS A 36 16.24 -4.34 -10.95
CA HIS A 36 16.50 -5.13 -12.14
C HIS A 36 15.31 -6.03 -12.44
N GLU A 37 15.08 -6.32 -13.73
CA GLU A 37 14.01 -7.21 -14.15
C GLU A 37 14.20 -8.59 -13.51
N GLY A 38 13.13 -9.16 -12.95
CA GLY A 38 13.16 -10.45 -12.26
C GLY A 38 13.79 -10.45 -10.86
N GLU A 39 14.34 -9.33 -10.39
CA GLU A 39 14.84 -9.23 -9.01
C GLU A 39 13.67 -9.35 -8.02
N SER A 40 13.84 -10.01 -6.88
CA SER A 40 12.80 -10.14 -5.83
C SER A 40 12.98 -9.09 -4.74
N LEU A 41 11.93 -8.78 -3.96
CA LEU A 41 12.07 -7.89 -2.79
C LEU A 41 13.01 -8.47 -1.73
N GLN A 42 13.06 -9.79 -1.60
CA GLN A 42 14.01 -10.48 -0.71
C GLN A 42 15.47 -10.26 -1.15
N THR A 43 15.73 -10.26 -2.47
CA THR A 43 17.06 -9.99 -3.01
C THR A 43 17.47 -8.54 -2.73
N LEU A 44 16.55 -7.60 -2.94
CA LEU A 44 16.75 -6.20 -2.59
C LEU A 44 17.04 -6.04 -1.09
N HIS A 45 16.20 -6.61 -0.23
CA HIS A 45 16.37 -6.58 1.22
C HIS A 45 17.75 -7.09 1.65
N ARG A 46 18.16 -8.26 1.14
CA ARG A 46 19.48 -8.84 1.43
C ARG A 46 20.61 -7.92 0.99
N PHE A 47 20.55 -7.41 -0.24
CA PHE A 47 21.57 -6.50 -0.76
C PHE A 47 21.70 -5.23 0.10
N ILE A 48 20.58 -4.62 0.49
CA ILE A 48 20.56 -3.44 1.36
C ILE A 48 21.15 -3.80 2.73
N SER A 49 20.74 -4.94 3.30
CA SER A 49 21.23 -5.39 4.61
C SER A 49 22.76 -5.58 4.62
N GLU A 50 23.31 -6.19 3.58
CA GLU A 50 24.75 -6.40 3.41
C GLU A 50 25.52 -5.08 3.22
N ASN A 51 24.87 -4.07 2.64
CA ASN A 51 25.48 -2.77 2.32
C ASN A 51 24.98 -1.64 3.22
N VAL A 52 24.35 -1.94 4.36
CA VAL A 52 23.72 -0.92 5.23
C VAL A 52 24.72 0.14 5.75
N LYS A 53 26.01 -0.22 5.84
CA LYS A 53 27.10 0.69 6.23
C LYS A 53 27.56 1.62 5.10
N ASN A 54 27.19 1.32 3.85
CA ASN A 54 27.52 2.10 2.67
C ASN A 54 26.24 2.28 1.82
N ILE A 55 25.32 3.09 2.33
CA ILE A 55 24.03 3.29 1.69
C ILE A 55 24.12 4.03 0.36
N ASP A 56 25.18 4.81 0.15
CA ASP A 56 25.40 5.50 -1.12
C ASP A 56 25.64 4.50 -2.25
N ALA A 57 26.34 3.39 -1.99
CA ALA A 57 26.49 2.31 -2.99
C ALA A 57 25.14 1.64 -3.34
N VAL A 58 24.22 1.54 -2.37
CA VAL A 58 22.84 1.06 -2.63
C VAL A 58 22.12 2.05 -3.52
N ARG A 59 22.21 3.35 -3.20
CA ARG A 59 21.55 4.41 -3.95
C ARG A 59 22.09 4.52 -5.36
N GLU A 60 23.39 4.42 -5.57
CA GLU A 60 24.02 4.40 -6.90
C GLU A 60 23.50 3.22 -7.73
N ARG A 61 23.49 2.00 -7.16
CA ARG A 61 23.03 0.79 -7.84
C ARG A 61 21.58 0.88 -8.29
N TYR A 62 20.71 1.45 -7.46
CA TYR A 62 19.26 1.55 -7.73
C TYR A 62 18.81 2.96 -8.10
N SER A 63 19.75 3.85 -8.46
CA SER A 63 19.45 5.24 -8.85
C SER A 63 18.63 5.29 -10.13
N THR A 64 17.83 6.35 -10.27
CA THR A 64 17.06 6.64 -11.47
C THR A 64 17.59 7.90 -12.16
N VAL A 65 17.39 7.96 -13.48
CA VAL A 65 17.30 9.23 -14.21
C VAL A 65 15.86 9.74 -13.97
N ALA A 66 15.70 11.02 -13.63
CA ALA A 66 14.48 11.63 -13.08
C ALA A 66 13.17 11.45 -13.89
N GLU A 67 13.22 10.88 -15.09
CA GLU A 67 12.08 10.76 -16.01
C GLU A 67 11.27 9.45 -15.83
N GLU A 68 11.74 8.49 -15.01
CA GLU A 68 11.10 7.18 -14.82
C GLU A 68 10.46 7.00 -13.42
N HIS A 69 9.70 7.98 -12.92
CA HIS A 69 8.93 7.79 -11.69
C HIS A 69 7.83 6.73 -11.89
N ARG A 70 7.94 5.61 -11.17
CA ARG A 70 7.21 4.35 -11.45
C ARG A 70 5.95 4.12 -10.62
N VAL A 71 5.77 4.82 -9.51
CA VAL A 71 4.64 4.58 -8.60
C VAL A 71 3.71 5.77 -8.60
N ASP A 72 2.57 5.62 -9.26
CA ASP A 72 1.52 6.64 -9.32
C ASP A 72 0.76 6.75 -8.00
N ARG A 73 0.59 5.64 -7.27
CA ARG A 73 -0.31 5.53 -6.12
C ARG A 73 0.18 4.49 -5.13
N ILE A 74 -0.04 4.77 -3.85
CA ILE A 74 0.18 3.84 -2.74
C ILE A 74 -1.16 3.52 -2.10
N ILE A 75 -1.47 2.24 -1.95
CA ILE A 75 -2.66 1.77 -1.22
C ILE A 75 -2.16 0.99 0.00
N PHE A 76 -2.41 1.52 1.19
CA PHE A 76 -2.10 0.85 2.44
C PHE A 76 -3.33 0.08 2.92
N ILE A 77 -3.19 -1.23 3.07
CA ILE A 77 -4.27 -2.13 3.48
C ILE A 77 -3.97 -2.64 4.88
N ALA A 78 -4.94 -2.48 5.80
CA ALA A 78 -4.85 -3.01 7.16
C ALA A 78 -6.17 -3.65 7.59
N SER A 79 -6.13 -4.54 8.59
CA SER A 79 -7.34 -5.18 9.13
C SER A 79 -8.01 -4.30 10.18
N ALA A 80 -9.34 -4.19 10.14
CA ALA A 80 -10.15 -3.52 11.15
C ALA A 80 -10.23 -4.31 12.46
N HIS A 81 -9.98 -5.63 12.45
CA HIS A 81 -10.08 -6.49 13.65
C HIS A 81 -9.33 -5.90 14.85
N ALA A 82 -9.96 -5.95 16.03
CA ALA A 82 -9.41 -5.36 17.25
C ALA A 82 -8.02 -5.91 17.62
N ASP A 83 -7.78 -7.20 17.36
CA ASP A 83 -6.52 -7.88 17.70
C ASP A 83 -5.36 -7.51 16.75
N THR A 84 -5.65 -6.92 15.58
CA THR A 84 -4.61 -6.47 14.65
C THR A 84 -4.17 -5.07 15.02
N LYS A 85 -2.88 -4.88 15.33
CA LYS A 85 -2.32 -3.54 15.54
C LYS A 85 -2.10 -2.85 14.20
N ILE A 86 -2.32 -1.54 14.17
CA ILE A 86 -1.91 -0.70 13.04
C ILE A 86 -0.39 -0.55 13.11
N PRO A 87 0.36 -0.88 12.03
CA PRO A 87 1.81 -0.81 12.03
C PRO A 87 2.27 0.64 11.81
N THR A 88 2.24 1.44 12.88
CA THR A 88 2.44 2.89 12.78
C THR A 88 3.86 3.28 12.38
N LYS A 89 4.88 2.50 12.75
CA LYS A 89 6.27 2.77 12.35
C LYS A 89 6.44 2.54 10.86
N LEU A 90 5.94 1.42 10.35
CA LEU A 90 5.95 1.11 8.92
C LEU A 90 5.21 2.19 8.11
N ILE A 91 4.03 2.62 8.58
CA ILE A 91 3.27 3.69 7.94
C ILE A 91 4.10 4.97 7.89
N ASN A 92 4.73 5.36 9.00
CA ASN A 92 5.54 6.58 9.05
C ASN A 92 6.73 6.50 8.09
N VAL A 93 7.43 5.36 8.02
CA VAL A 93 8.53 5.15 7.07
C VAL A 93 8.05 5.29 5.64
N LEU A 94 6.95 4.62 5.29
CA LEU A 94 6.35 4.69 3.96
C LEU A 94 5.96 6.13 3.60
N CYS A 95 5.30 6.83 4.52
CA CYS A 95 4.91 8.23 4.36
C CYS A 95 6.14 9.14 4.15
N ASN A 96 7.21 8.92 4.90
CA ASN A 96 8.44 9.70 4.75
C ASN A 96 9.12 9.42 3.41
N ALA A 97 9.16 8.16 2.98
CA ALA A 97 9.69 7.81 1.67
C ALA A 97 8.85 8.45 0.55
N ALA A 98 7.52 8.32 0.62
CA ALA A 98 6.60 8.80 -0.41
C ALA A 98 6.51 10.33 -0.55
N ASN A 99 7.01 11.08 0.43
CA ASN A 99 7.06 12.54 0.43
C ASN A 99 8.50 13.00 0.14
N SER A 100 8.91 12.94 -1.12
CA SER A 100 10.18 13.54 -1.54
C SER A 100 9.99 15.01 -1.94
N PRO A 101 11.02 15.87 -1.85
CA PRO A 101 10.92 17.27 -2.31
C PRO A 101 10.50 17.41 -3.78
N GLU A 102 10.78 16.40 -4.59
CA GLU A 102 10.57 16.40 -6.04
C GLU A 102 9.21 15.81 -6.43
N MET A 103 8.65 14.93 -5.59
CA MET A 103 7.40 14.22 -5.88
C MET A 103 6.67 13.80 -4.61
N VAL A 104 5.35 14.04 -4.60
CA VAL A 104 4.42 13.55 -3.58
C VAL A 104 3.54 12.47 -4.20
N ILE A 105 3.68 11.23 -3.74
CA ILE A 105 2.84 10.12 -4.22
C ILE A 105 1.50 10.12 -3.46
N PRO A 106 0.34 10.16 -4.16
CA PRO A 106 -0.96 9.98 -3.53
C PRO A 106 -1.04 8.65 -2.76
N ARG A 107 -1.47 8.75 -1.50
CA ARG A 107 -1.69 7.64 -0.58
C ARG A 107 -3.17 7.41 -0.35
N TYR A 108 -3.52 6.15 -0.22
CA TYR A 108 -4.87 5.65 0.02
C TYR A 108 -4.84 4.66 1.17
N GLY A 109 -5.86 4.66 2.02
CA GLY A 109 -5.97 3.74 3.14
C GLY A 109 -7.22 2.89 3.03
N VAL A 110 -7.08 1.59 3.24
CA VAL A 110 -8.19 0.64 3.26
C VAL A 110 -8.14 -0.14 4.57
N LEU A 111 -9.24 -0.07 5.35
CA LEU A 111 -9.47 -1.01 6.45
C LEU A 111 -10.37 -2.15 5.96
N THR A 112 -9.87 -3.38 5.97
CA THR A 112 -10.63 -4.59 5.64
C THR A 112 -11.30 -5.19 6.89
N HIS A 113 -12.12 -6.23 6.73
CA HIS A 113 -12.83 -6.90 7.83
C HIS A 113 -13.82 -6.00 8.59
N CYS A 114 -14.34 -4.94 7.96
CA CYS A 114 -15.31 -4.05 8.60
C CYS A 114 -16.65 -4.74 8.91
N ASP A 115 -16.95 -5.88 8.27
CA ASP A 115 -18.10 -6.76 8.55
C ASP A 115 -17.99 -7.49 9.90
N LYS A 116 -16.78 -7.57 10.47
CA LYS A 116 -16.49 -8.35 11.68
C LYS A 116 -16.27 -7.48 12.92
N VAL A 117 -16.53 -6.18 12.81
CA VAL A 117 -16.38 -5.22 13.89
C VAL A 117 -17.63 -4.36 13.98
N ASP A 118 -17.93 -3.89 15.19
CA ASP A 118 -18.93 -2.85 15.37
C ASP A 118 -18.31 -1.50 14.99
N VAL A 119 -18.88 -0.84 13.97
CA VAL A 119 -18.35 0.44 13.46
C VAL A 119 -18.73 1.63 14.33
N GLU A 120 -19.64 1.44 15.30
CA GLU A 120 -20.00 2.45 16.29
C GLU A 120 -19.17 2.30 17.58
N ASP A 121 -18.42 1.19 17.73
CA ASP A 121 -17.58 0.95 18.89
C ASP A 121 -16.41 1.94 18.99
N GLU A 122 -16.16 2.45 20.20
CA GLU A 122 -15.13 3.45 20.46
C GLU A 122 -13.71 2.94 20.12
N THR A 123 -13.45 1.63 20.27
CA THR A 123 -12.15 1.03 19.94
C THR A 123 -11.93 1.06 18.44
N PHE A 124 -12.95 0.72 17.65
CA PHE A 124 -12.90 0.83 16.20
C PHE A 124 -12.72 2.29 15.77
N LEU A 125 -13.53 3.22 16.30
CA LEU A 125 -13.45 4.64 15.95
C LEU A 125 -12.07 5.23 16.25
N ARG A 126 -11.46 4.87 17.39
CA ARG A 126 -10.09 5.26 17.72
C ARG A 126 -9.09 4.68 16.73
N LYS A 127 -9.19 3.39 16.42
CA LYS A 127 -8.29 2.72 15.46
C LYS A 127 -8.38 3.33 14.07
N GLU A 128 -9.59 3.63 13.59
CA GLU A 128 -9.80 4.29 12.30
C GLU A 128 -9.18 5.69 12.29
N LYS A 129 -9.41 6.47 13.34
CA LYS A 129 -8.83 7.80 13.50
C LYS A 129 -7.31 7.74 13.47
N ASP A 130 -6.71 6.82 14.22
CA ASP A 130 -5.26 6.63 14.27
C ASP A 130 -4.71 6.20 12.90
N PHE A 131 -5.38 5.27 12.22
CA PHE A 131 -4.98 4.82 10.88
C PHE A 131 -4.97 5.97 9.86
N LYS A 132 -6.05 6.76 9.81
CA LYS A 132 -6.14 7.93 8.92
C LYS A 132 -5.09 8.99 9.24
N ALA A 133 -4.84 9.24 10.53
CA ALA A 133 -3.89 10.23 10.99
C ALA A 133 -2.44 9.87 10.60
N HIS A 134 -2.01 8.62 10.82
CA HIS A 134 -0.64 8.19 10.48
C HIS A 134 -0.38 8.19 8.97
N LEU A 135 -1.38 7.86 8.14
CA LEU A 135 -1.25 7.93 6.68
C LEU A 135 -1.39 9.37 6.14
N GLY A 136 -1.84 10.32 6.95
CA GLY A 136 -2.10 11.70 6.54
C GLY A 136 -3.19 11.80 5.47
N LEU A 137 -4.22 10.97 5.57
CA LEU A 137 -5.24 10.85 4.52
C LEU A 137 -6.31 11.93 4.64
N PRO A 138 -6.67 12.61 3.53
CA PRO A 138 -7.94 13.31 3.43
C PRO A 138 -9.10 12.30 3.40
N ASP A 139 -10.31 12.74 3.75
CA ASP A 139 -11.48 11.85 3.87
C ASP A 139 -11.81 11.10 2.57
N ASN A 140 -11.52 11.68 1.40
CA ASN A 140 -11.78 11.08 0.09
C ASN A 140 -10.75 10.01 -0.34
N ARG A 141 -9.72 9.73 0.46
CA ARG A 141 -8.69 8.70 0.18
C ARG A 141 -8.67 7.58 1.21
N TYR A 142 -9.77 7.46 1.95
CA TYR A 142 -9.97 6.40 2.93
C TYR A 142 -11.22 5.57 2.58
N MET A 143 -11.13 4.25 2.74
CA MET A 143 -12.24 3.33 2.51
C MET A 143 -12.30 2.26 3.61
N ARG A 144 -13.53 2.01 4.09
CA ARG A 144 -13.88 0.80 4.84
C ARG A 144 -14.27 -0.28 3.85
N CYS A 145 -13.74 -1.48 4.02
CA CYS A 145 -13.99 -2.61 3.15
C CYS A 145 -14.50 -3.79 3.98
N HIS A 146 -15.65 -4.33 3.60
CA HIS A 146 -16.07 -5.64 4.06
C HIS A 146 -15.18 -6.69 3.42
N ASN A 147 -14.88 -7.77 4.12
CA ASN A 147 -13.97 -8.78 3.62
C ASN A 147 -14.45 -9.39 2.31
N TYR A 148 -13.52 -9.57 1.39
CA TYR A 148 -13.68 -10.37 0.19
C TYR A 148 -13.46 -11.83 0.56
N CYS A 149 -14.50 -12.50 1.04
CA CYS A 149 -14.49 -13.94 1.33
C CYS A 149 -15.85 -14.53 0.97
N ASP A 150 -15.87 -15.82 0.64
CA ASP A 150 -17.02 -16.64 0.25
C ASP A 150 -18.24 -16.53 1.21
N ASP A 151 -18.04 -15.95 2.40
CA ASP A 151 -19.07 -15.67 3.40
C ASP A 151 -20.09 -14.59 2.96
N ILE A 152 -19.66 -13.63 2.13
CA ILE A 152 -20.52 -12.57 1.57
C ILE A 152 -21.16 -13.02 0.25
N ASP A 153 -20.45 -13.85 -0.52
CA ASP A 153 -20.95 -14.48 -1.74
C ASP A 153 -21.46 -15.89 -1.44
N ARG A 154 -22.61 -15.95 -0.77
CA ARG A 154 -23.28 -17.23 -0.45
C ARG A 154 -23.74 -17.99 -1.69
N THR A 155 -23.57 -17.41 -2.88
CA THR A 155 -24.20 -17.91 -4.08
C THR A 155 -23.42 -19.07 -4.68
N TYR A 156 -22.14 -18.96 -5.05
CA TYR A 156 -21.49 -20.09 -5.73
C TYR A 156 -19.97 -20.08 -5.62
N GLY A 157 -19.39 -21.27 -5.42
CA GLY A 157 -17.95 -21.53 -5.53
C GLY A 157 -17.44 -21.47 -6.98
N THR A 158 -17.76 -20.40 -7.71
CA THR A 158 -17.35 -20.16 -9.09
C THR A 158 -16.72 -18.78 -9.21
N ASN A 159 -15.43 -18.76 -9.57
CA ASN A 159 -14.66 -17.65 -10.13
C ASN A 159 -15.26 -16.24 -10.02
N ARG A 160 -15.06 -15.60 -8.86
CA ARG A 160 -15.23 -14.15 -8.63
C ARG A 160 -14.65 -13.24 -9.74
N LEU A 161 -13.61 -13.70 -10.45
CA LEU A 161 -13.01 -12.95 -11.58
C LEU A 161 -13.96 -12.79 -12.77
N GLU A 162 -15.09 -13.49 -12.79
CA GLU A 162 -16.07 -13.48 -13.88
C GLU A 162 -17.36 -12.72 -13.51
N GLU A 163 -17.52 -12.28 -12.26
CA GLU A 163 -18.75 -11.62 -11.78
C GLU A 163 -18.48 -10.19 -11.30
N ASN A 164 -19.21 -9.22 -11.87
CA ASN A 164 -19.24 -7.84 -11.37
C ASN A 164 -20.31 -7.72 -10.28
N ILE A 165 -19.95 -7.22 -9.11
CA ILE A 165 -20.85 -6.92 -7.99
C ILE A 165 -20.87 -5.39 -7.82
N PRO A 166 -21.81 -4.67 -8.46
CA PRO A 166 -21.81 -3.21 -8.53
C PRO A 166 -21.79 -2.51 -7.16
N GLU A 167 -22.41 -3.12 -6.15
CA GLU A 167 -22.44 -2.60 -4.77
C GLU A 167 -21.05 -2.49 -4.13
N ILE A 168 -20.09 -3.29 -4.61
CA ILE A 168 -18.72 -3.35 -4.11
C ILE A 168 -17.74 -2.76 -5.12
N ASP A 169 -17.89 -3.07 -6.41
CA ASP A 169 -16.98 -2.64 -7.46
C ASP A 169 -17.08 -1.13 -7.72
N ILE A 170 -18.28 -0.55 -7.67
CA ILE A 170 -18.46 0.90 -7.93
C ILE A 170 -17.77 1.75 -6.85
N PRO A 171 -17.90 1.47 -5.53
CA PRO A 171 -17.12 2.16 -4.50
C PRO A 171 -15.61 2.05 -4.71
N VAL A 172 -15.08 0.88 -5.05
CA VAL A 172 -13.64 0.68 -5.32
C VAL A 172 -13.19 1.46 -6.55
N ILE A 173 -13.96 1.42 -7.64
CA ILE A 173 -13.68 2.17 -8.86
C ILE A 173 -13.72 3.68 -8.55
N LYS A 174 -14.72 4.17 -7.81
CA LYS A 174 -14.82 5.57 -7.37
C LYS A 174 -13.65 5.99 -6.48
N PHE A 175 -13.22 5.11 -5.57
CA PHE A 175 -12.05 5.32 -4.73
C PHE A 175 -10.76 5.41 -5.57
N MET A 176 -10.67 4.61 -6.62
CA MET A 176 -9.57 4.64 -7.58
C MET A 176 -9.67 5.77 -8.60
N THR A 177 -10.85 6.36 -8.84
CA THR A 177 -10.99 7.52 -9.72
C THR A 177 -10.62 8.77 -8.93
N GLN A 178 -9.44 9.31 -9.23
CA GLN A 178 -9.01 10.57 -8.65
C GLN A 178 -9.88 11.68 -9.22
N VAL A 179 -10.55 12.46 -8.37
CA VAL A 179 -11.14 13.73 -8.79
C VAL A 179 -9.97 14.71 -8.94
N SER A 180 -9.67 15.04 -10.19
CA SER A 180 -8.68 16.04 -10.60
C SER A 180 -9.00 17.42 -10.05
#